data_AF-A0A7S2E8A9-F1
#
_entry.id   AF-A0A7S2E8A9-F1
#
_cell.length_a   1.000
_cell.length_b   1.000
_cell.length_c   1.000
_cell.angle_alpha   90.00
_cell.angle_beta   90.00
_cell.angle_gamma   90.00
#
_symmetry.space_group_name_H-M   'P 1'
#
loop_
_entity.id
_entity.type
_entity.pdbx_description
1 polymer ?
#
loop_
_entity_poly.entity_id
_entity_poly.type
_entity_poly.pdbx_seq_one_letter_code
_entity_poly.pdbx_strand_id
1 'polypeptide(L)'
;VKSIGITNQRETTVLWDRVTGEPACPAIVWNCARTADVVHDIVENFGGDKDAFRNKTGLPLSTYFSATKLVWLFQNIDGLKERAQNGELCFGTIDSWLTWKLTGGK
;
A
#
# COMPACT_ATOMS: atom_id res chain seq x y z
N VAL A 1 -12.81 -29.89 2.22
CA VAL A 1 -12.46 -28.60 2.87
C VAL A 1 -13.76 -27.84 3.12
N LYS A 2 -14.02 -27.36 4.35
CA LYS A 2 -15.28 -26.65 4.71
C LYS A 2 -15.14 -25.12 4.65
N SER A 3 -13.95 -24.61 4.94
CA SER A 3 -13.58 -23.20 4.84
C SER A 3 -12.06 -23.08 4.65
N ILE A 4 -11.61 -21.88 4.27
CA ILE A 4 -10.20 -21.52 4.15
C ILE A 4 -9.99 -20.27 5.00
N GLY A 5 -8.99 -20.31 5.89
CA GLY A 5 -8.53 -19.13 6.64
C GLY A 5 -7.33 -18.50 5.96
N ILE A 6 -7.31 -17.17 5.87
CA ILE A 6 -6.19 -16.40 5.33
C ILE A 6 -5.56 -15.61 6.46
N THR A 7 -4.25 -15.73 6.60
CA THR A 7 -3.41 -14.87 7.44
C THR A 7 -2.17 -14.49 6.64
N ASN A 8 -1.57 -13.35 6.98
CA ASN A 8 -0.52 -12.78 6.16
C ASN A 8 0.41 -11.87 6.96
N GLN A 9 1.59 -11.62 6.38
CA GLN A 9 2.38 -10.46 6.76
C GLN A 9 1.58 -9.18 6.47
N ARG A 10 1.43 -8.36 7.50
CA ARG A 10 0.70 -7.09 7.43
C ARG A 10 1.55 -6.02 6.73
N GLU A 11 0.92 -4.87 6.47
CA GLU A 11 1.46 -3.63 5.87
C GLU A 11 2.09 -3.73 4.46
N THR A 12 2.53 -4.90 4.03
CA THR A 12 3.12 -5.14 2.72
C THR A 12 2.14 -4.71 1.63
N THR A 13 2.58 -3.78 0.78
CA THR A 13 1.73 -3.10 -0.21
C THR A 13 1.85 -3.76 -1.57
N VAL A 14 0.70 -4.11 -2.16
CA VAL A 14 0.58 -4.64 -3.52
C VAL A 14 -0.33 -3.75 -4.34
N LEU A 15 0.06 -3.48 -5.59
CA LEU A 15 -0.76 -2.86 -6.62
C LEU A 15 -0.87 -3.79 -7.82
N TRP A 16 -2.07 -3.95 -8.35
CA TRP A 16 -2.33 -4.77 -9.53
C TRP A 16 -3.38 -4.15 -10.42
N ASP A 17 -3.35 -4.51 -11.70
CA ASP A 17 -4.36 -4.11 -12.67
C ASP A 17 -5.70 -4.80 -12.35
N ARG A 18 -6.77 -4.01 -12.27
CA ARG A 18 -8.11 -4.47 -11.89
C ARG A 18 -8.72 -5.42 -12.91
N VAL A 19 -8.37 -5.31 -14.18
CA VAL A 19 -8.95 -6.11 -15.26
C VAL A 19 -8.13 -7.38 -15.48
N THR A 20 -6.81 -7.25 -15.60
CA THR A 20 -5.94 -8.38 -15.93
C THR A 20 -5.50 -9.18 -14.69
N GLY A 21 -5.50 -8.55 -13.52
CA GLY A 21 -4.96 -9.14 -12.30
C GLY A 21 -3.43 -9.25 -12.29
N GLU A 22 -2.75 -8.59 -13.23
CA GLU A 22 -1.29 -8.55 -13.29
C GLU A 22 -0.72 -7.54 -12.28
N PRO A 23 0.35 -7.88 -11.55
CA PRO A 23 1.03 -6.94 -10.66
C PRO A 23 1.53 -5.71 -11.44
N ALA A 24 1.23 -4.51 -10.93
CA ALA A 24 1.70 -3.28 -11.55
C ALA A 24 3.19 -3.01 -11.25
N CYS A 25 3.70 -3.58 -10.15
CA CYS A 25 5.10 -3.50 -9.72
C CYS A 25 5.37 -4.56 -8.62
N PRO A 26 6.64 -4.81 -8.26
CA PRO A 26 6.96 -5.65 -7.10
C PRO A 26 6.37 -5.09 -5.79
N ALA A 27 5.91 -5.99 -4.92
CA ALA A 27 5.39 -5.61 -3.61
C ALA A 27 6.46 -4.92 -2.75
N ILE A 28 6.06 -3.89 -2.00
CA ILE A 28 6.93 -3.25 -1.00
C ILE A 28 6.62 -3.87 0.37
N VAL A 29 7.57 -4.66 0.88
CA VAL A 29 7.45 -5.37 2.17
C VAL A 29 7.44 -4.39 3.35
N TRP A 30 6.75 -4.76 4.43
CA TRP A 30 6.56 -3.94 5.64
C TRP A 30 7.84 -3.35 6.24
N ASN A 31 8.95 -4.10 6.22
CA ASN A 31 10.24 -3.68 6.77
C ASN A 31 11.07 -2.79 5.83
N CYS A 32 10.57 -2.51 4.62
CA CYS A 32 11.28 -1.70 3.66
C CYS A 32 11.27 -0.23 4.10
N ALA A 33 12.45 0.34 4.31
CA ALA A 33 12.62 1.73 4.76
C ALA A 33 12.76 2.74 3.61
N ARG A 34 12.53 2.35 2.34
CA ARG A 34 12.72 3.24 1.17
C ARG A 34 11.86 4.50 1.17
N THR A 35 10.82 4.53 2.01
CA THR A 35 9.87 5.65 2.12
C THR A 35 10.28 6.66 3.19
N ALA A 36 11.53 6.63 3.64
CA ALA A 36 12.05 7.54 4.66
C ALA A 36 11.86 9.01 4.27
N ASP A 37 12.19 9.37 3.02
CA ASP A 37 12.03 10.74 2.52
C ASP A 37 10.54 11.14 2.46
N VAL A 38 9.67 10.24 2.01
CA VAL A 38 8.22 10.45 2.02
C VAL A 38 7.69 10.70 3.43
N VAL A 39 8.17 9.96 4.42
CA VAL A 39 7.79 10.18 5.84
C VAL A 39 8.29 11.54 6.30
N HIS A 40 9.54 11.89 5.99
CA HIS A 40 10.12 13.16 6.35
C HIS A 40 9.32 14.33 5.77
N ASP A 41 9.04 14.32 4.47
CA ASP A 41 8.24 15.35 3.79
C ASP A 41 6.85 15.49 4.41
N ILE A 42 6.18 14.39 4.72
CA ILE A 42 4.86 14.44 5.36
C ILE A 42 4.98 15.05 6.76
N VAL A 43 5.94 14.61 7.57
CA VAL A 43 6.15 15.14 8.93
C VAL A 43 6.44 16.65 8.89
N GLU A 44 7.27 17.12 7.97
CA GLU A 44 7.55 18.55 7.80
C GLU A 44 6.29 19.33 7.41
N ASN A 45 5.47 18.80 6.50
CA ASN A 45 4.18 19.40 6.13
C ASN A 45 3.18 19.48 7.31
N PHE A 46 3.37 18.66 8.36
CA PHE A 46 2.62 18.72 9.61
C PHE A 46 3.40 19.44 10.74
N GLY A 47 4.34 20.32 10.40
CA GLY A 47 5.06 21.15 11.38
C GLY A 47 6.00 20.35 12.27
N GLY A 48 6.48 19.19 11.82
CA GLY A 48 7.35 18.30 12.58
C GLY A 48 6.61 17.26 13.43
N ASP A 49 5.28 17.22 13.40
CA ASP A 49 4.48 16.27 14.18
C ASP A 49 4.46 14.85 13.58
N LYS A 50 5.19 13.93 14.21
CA LYS A 50 5.21 12.51 13.83
C LYS A 50 3.92 11.76 14.18
N ASP A 51 3.08 12.30 15.05
CA ASP A 51 1.82 11.71 15.50
C ASP A 51 0.59 12.39 14.87
N ALA A 52 0.78 13.19 13.81
CA ALA A 52 -0.28 13.95 13.15
C ALA A 52 -1.52 13.12 12.76
N PHE A 53 -1.35 11.82 12.49
CA PHE A 53 -2.45 10.90 12.15
C PHE A 53 -2.87 9.96 13.29
N ARG A 54 -2.18 9.96 14.42
CA ARG A 54 -2.38 9.00 15.52
C ARG A 54 -3.81 9.00 16.05
N ASN A 55 -4.44 10.18 16.14
CA ASN A 55 -5.83 10.28 16.59
C ASN A 55 -6.84 9.60 15.65
N LYS A 56 -6.52 9.45 14.36
CA LYS A 56 -7.40 8.82 13.36
C LYS A 56 -7.07 7.35 13.14
N THR A 57 -5.79 7.01 13.15
CA THR A 57 -5.30 5.67 12.76
C THR A 57 -4.80 4.84 13.92
N GLY A 58 -4.50 5.46 15.07
CA GLY A 58 -3.77 4.85 16.18
C GLY A 58 -2.25 4.73 15.94
N LEU A 59 -1.76 5.21 14.79
CA LEU A 59 -0.40 4.93 14.31
C LEU A 59 0.39 6.24 14.08
N PRO A 60 1.71 6.25 14.38
CA PRO A 60 2.57 7.36 14.01
C PRO A 60 2.92 7.32 12.51
N LEU A 61 3.41 8.44 11.99
CA LEU A 61 4.08 8.48 10.69
C LEU A 61 5.37 7.65 10.74
N SER A 62 5.46 6.66 9.86
CA SER A 62 6.55 5.69 9.82
C SER A 62 6.68 5.05 8.44
N THR A 63 7.87 4.55 8.13
CA THR A 63 8.14 3.76 6.93
C THR A 63 7.48 2.38 6.96
N TYR A 64 7.02 1.93 8.14
CA TYR A 64 6.44 0.61 8.36
C TYR A 64 5.09 0.40 7.67
N PHE A 65 4.21 1.40 7.65
CA PHE A 65 2.82 1.25 7.19
C PHE A 65 2.65 1.36 5.67
N SER A 66 1.49 0.95 5.15
CA SER A 66 1.22 0.85 3.71
C SER A 66 1.07 2.20 3.00
N ALA A 67 0.59 3.22 3.70
CA ALA A 67 0.26 4.51 3.09
C ALA A 67 1.49 5.20 2.46
N THR A 68 2.62 5.24 3.17
CA THR A 68 3.86 5.85 2.66
C THR A 68 4.45 5.06 1.50
N LYS A 69 4.23 3.74 1.46
CA LYS A 69 4.59 2.88 0.32
C LYS A 69 3.77 3.22 -0.92
N LEU A 70 2.46 3.46 -0.77
CA LEU A 70 1.62 3.93 -1.88
C LEU A 70 2.06 5.28 -2.43
N VAL A 71 2.31 6.25 -1.54
CA VAL A 71 2.81 7.57 -1.95
C VAL A 71 4.14 7.44 -2.70
N TRP A 72 5.08 6.64 -2.18
CA TRP A 72 6.35 6.39 -2.85
C TRP A 72 6.16 5.78 -4.24
N LEU A 73 5.29 4.78 -4.37
CA LEU A 73 4.99 4.14 -5.66
C LEU A 73 4.44 5.16 -6.67
N PHE A 74 3.53 6.04 -6.26
CA PHE A 74 2.98 7.08 -7.13
C PHE A 74 3.96 8.19 -7.50
N GLN A 75 5.01 8.40 -6.69
CA GLN A 75 6.07 9.36 -6.97
C GLN A 75 7.20 8.78 -7.83
N ASN A 76 7.42 7.46 -7.79
CA ASN A 76 8.62 6.83 -8.36
C ASN A 76 8.33 5.88 -9.53
N ILE A 77 7.07 5.52 -9.79
CA ILE A 77 6.68 4.67 -10.92
C ILE A 77 5.79 5.47 -11.86
N ASP A 78 6.31 5.77 -13.04
CA ASP A 78 5.63 6.56 -14.06
C ASP A 78 4.28 5.95 -14.44
N GLY A 79 3.28 6.82 -14.63
CA GLY A 79 1.92 6.43 -15.01
C GLY A 79 1.09 5.76 -13.91
N LEU A 80 1.70 5.29 -12.81
CA LEU A 80 0.97 4.54 -11.78
C LEU A 80 -0.11 5.38 -11.08
N LYS A 81 0.18 6.66 -10.82
CA LYS A 81 -0.76 7.60 -10.21
C LYS A 81 -1.98 7.86 -11.10
N GLU A 82 -1.76 8.07 -12.40
CA GLU A 82 -2.82 8.32 -13.37
C GLU A 82 -3.73 7.09 -13.52
N ARG A 83 -3.14 5.90 -13.70
CA ARG A 83 -3.88 4.63 -13.76
C ARG A 83 -4.71 4.38 -12.50
N ALA A 84 -4.17 4.71 -11.31
CA ALA A 84 -4.93 4.62 -10.06
C ALA A 84 -6.12 5.60 -10.03
N GLN A 85 -5.93 6.84 -10.50
CA GLN A 85 -7.00 7.85 -10.59
C GLN A 85 -8.09 7.46 -11.60
N ASN A 86 -7.72 6.77 -12.69
CA ASN A 86 -8.65 6.20 -13.67
C ASN A 86 -9.38 4.95 -13.16
N GLY A 87 -9.06 4.47 -11.96
CA GLY A 87 -9.67 3.27 -11.38
C GLY A 87 -9.19 1.95 -11.98
N GLU A 88 -8.09 1.98 -12.74
CA GLU A 88 -7.50 0.80 -13.40
C GLU A 88 -6.73 -0.09 -12.43
N LEU A 89 -6.33 0.45 -11.27
CA LEU A 89 -5.55 -0.27 -10.28
C LEU A 89 -6.38 -0.65 -9.04
N CYS A 90 -6.03 -1.78 -8.47
CA CYS A 90 -6.42 -2.20 -7.13
C CYS A 90 -5.22 -2.08 -6.19
N PHE A 91 -5.52 -1.70 -4.94
CA PHE A 91 -4.57 -1.73 -3.83
C PHE A 91 -5.03 -2.75 -2.81
N GLY A 92 -4.07 -3.44 -2.19
CA GLY A 92 -4.33 -4.28 -1.05
C GLY A 92 -3.06 -4.68 -0.31
N THR A 93 -3.26 -5.10 0.93
CA THR A 93 -2.31 -5.95 1.64
C THR A 93 -2.38 -7.39 1.13
N ILE A 94 -1.48 -8.26 1.60
CA ILE A 94 -1.34 -9.63 1.07
C ILE A 94 -2.64 -10.45 1.16
N ASP A 95 -3.45 -10.30 2.20
CA ASP A 95 -4.77 -10.92 2.31
C ASP A 95 -5.70 -10.53 1.17
N SER A 96 -5.76 -9.25 0.81
CA SER A 96 -6.61 -8.75 -0.27
C SER A 96 -6.11 -9.28 -1.62
N TRP A 97 -4.79 -9.30 -1.84
CA TRP A 97 -4.19 -9.89 -3.04
C TRP A 97 -4.48 -11.39 -3.17
N LEU A 98 -4.28 -12.15 -2.09
CA LEU A 98 -4.55 -13.59 -2.08
C LEU A 98 -6.05 -13.86 -2.31
N THR A 99 -6.92 -13.11 -1.65
CA THR A 99 -8.37 -13.21 -1.84
C THR A 99 -8.73 -12.95 -3.30
N TRP A 100 -8.23 -11.86 -3.89
CA TRP A 100 -8.44 -11.53 -5.29
C TRP A 100 -8.01 -12.66 -6.24
N LYS A 101 -6.81 -13.23 -6.03
CA LYS A 101 -6.31 -14.33 -6.87
C LYS A 101 -7.09 -15.63 -6.68
N LEU A 102 -7.55 -15.92 -5.47
CA LEU A 102 -8.33 -17.12 -5.16
C LEU A 102 -9.77 -17.04 -5.68
N THR A 103 -10.36 -15.85 -5.77
CA THR A 103 -11.74 -15.66 -6.29
C THR A 103 -11.81 -15.30 -7.77
N GLY A 104 -10.66 -15.05 -8.41
CA GLY A 104 -10.61 -14.56 -9.78
C GLY A 104 -11.15 -13.13 -9.94
N GLY A 105 -10.96 -12.29 -8.91
CA GLY A 105 -11.39 -10.89 -8.89
C GLY A 105 -12.90 -10.68 -8.71
N LYS A 106 -13.59 -11.65 -8.11
CA LYS A 106 -15.03 -11.63 -7.83
C LYS A 106 -15.33 -11.70 -6.34
#